data_AF-A0A6L7ZYP3-F1
#
_entry.id   AF-A0A6L7ZYP3-F1
#
_cell.length_a   1.000
_cell.length_b   1.000
_cell.length_c   1.000
_cell.angle_alpha   90.00
_cell.angle_beta   90.00
_cell.angle_gamma   90.00
#
_symmetry.space_group_name_H-M   'P 1'
#
loop_
_entity.id
_entity.type
_entity.pdbx_description
1 polymer ?
#
loop_
_entity_poly.entity_id
_entity_poly.type
_entity_poly.pdbx_seq_one_letter_code
_entity_poly.pdbx_strand_id
1 'polypeptide(L)'
;PVHPYTRALVAAVPEPDLNHQLDFAALMEGKASMPEAWPEPFALRGPEQAEVFHDVGGGHLVRAWENAVLDTGNDRAQAGR
;
A
#
# COMPACT_ATOMS: atom_id res chain seq x y z
N PRO A 1 0.43 3.72 6.62
CA PRO A 1 -0.01 2.80 5.53
C PRO A 1 1.21 2.17 4.83
N VAL A 2 1.14 0.89 4.45
CA VAL A 2 2.26 0.19 3.79
C VAL A 2 2.08 0.08 2.27
N HIS A 3 0.84 0.04 1.78
CA HIS A 3 0.55 -0.14 0.37
C HIS A 3 0.78 1.16 -0.44
N PRO A 4 1.48 1.12 -1.58
CA PRO A 4 1.89 2.31 -2.34
C PRO A 4 0.70 3.14 -2.85
N TYR A 5 -0.37 2.48 -3.32
CA TYR A 5 -1.60 3.17 -3.73
C TYR A 5 -2.21 4.02 -2.61
N THR A 6 -2.33 3.45 -1.41
CA THR A 6 -2.90 4.14 -0.25
C THR A 6 -2.00 5.27 0.23
N ARG A 7 -0.67 5.10 0.16
CA ARG A 7 0.28 6.20 0.43
C ARG A 7 0.11 7.34 -0.56
N ALA A 8 -0.05 7.05 -1.85
CA ALA A 8 -0.25 8.07 -2.88
C ALA A 8 -1.57 8.85 -2.69
N LEU A 9 -2.68 8.15 -2.36
CA LEU A 9 -3.96 8.80 -2.07
C LEU A 9 -3.89 9.73 -0.86
N VAL A 10 -3.23 9.31 0.23
CA VAL A 10 -3.04 10.14 1.42
C VAL A 10 -2.15 11.35 1.11
N ALA A 11 -1.09 11.17 0.31
CA ALA A 11 -0.19 12.26 -0.07
C ALA A 11 -0.86 13.30 -0.98
N ALA A 12 -1.79 12.86 -1.83
CA ALA A 12 -2.55 13.75 -2.72
C ALA A 12 -3.67 14.54 -2.01
N VAL A 13 -3.94 14.24 -0.73
CA VAL A 13 -4.89 14.97 0.12
C VAL A 13 -4.20 15.36 1.44
N PRO A 14 -3.35 16.40 1.46
CA PRO A 14 -2.67 16.85 2.67
C PRO A 14 -3.66 17.28 3.77
N GLU A 15 -4.78 17.88 3.37
CA GLU A 15 -5.92 18.20 4.23
C GLU A 15 -7.22 17.77 3.53
N PRO A 16 -8.14 17.07 4.21
CA PRO A 16 -9.43 16.67 3.64
C PRO A 16 -10.37 17.88 3.55
N ASP A 17 -10.15 18.72 2.55
CA ASP A 17 -11.00 19.87 2.22
C ASP A 17 -11.72 19.61 0.88
N LEU A 18 -13.05 19.72 0.88
CA LEU A 18 -13.88 19.53 -0.31
C LEU A 18 -13.66 20.63 -1.36
N ASN A 19 -13.07 21.77 -0.98
CA ASN A 19 -12.73 22.87 -1.88
C ASN A 19 -11.33 22.71 -2.50
N HIS A 20 -10.45 21.91 -1.87
CA HIS A 20 -9.16 21.51 -2.42
C HIS A 20 -9.27 20.09 -2.98
N GLN A 21 -9.86 20.02 -4.18
CA GLN A 21 -10.06 18.75 -4.87
C GLN A 21 -8.73 18.02 -5.12
N LEU A 22 -8.81 16.70 -5.07
CA LEU A 22 -7.72 15.77 -5.32
C LEU A 22 -6.93 16.16 -6.57
N ASP A 23 -5.61 16.38 -6.42
CA ASP A 23 -4.73 16.58 -7.56
C ASP A 23 -4.42 15.24 -8.24
N PHE A 24 -5.24 14.91 -9.23
CA PHE A 24 -5.09 13.70 -10.02
C PHE A 24 -3.80 13.69 -10.85
N ALA A 25 -3.24 14.85 -11.22
CA ALA A 25 -2.00 14.90 -11.98
C ALA A 25 -0.82 14.37 -11.13
N ALA A 26 -0.75 14.79 -9.87
CA ALA A 26 0.23 14.28 -8.91
C ALA A 26 0.09 12.77 -8.64
N LEU A 27 -1.15 12.25 -8.61
CA LEU A 27 -1.42 10.80 -8.48
C LEU A 27 -1.00 9.99 -9.70
N MET A 28 -1.20 10.55 -10.90
CA MET A 28 -0.88 9.90 -12.16
C MET A 28 0.64 9.90 -12.45
N GLU A 29 1.37 10.95 -12.05
CA GLU A 29 2.84 10.98 -12.15
C GLU A 29 3.51 9.87 -11.33
N GLY A 30 2.95 9.53 -10.17
CA GLY A 30 3.43 8.43 -9.34
C GLY A 30 3.11 7.02 -9.87
N LYS A 31 2.36 6.90 -10.98
CA LYS A 31 1.84 5.63 -11.53
C LYS A 31 1.11 4.77 -10.49
N ALA A 32 0.57 5.38 -9.45
CA ALA A 32 -0.11 4.67 -8.38
C ALA A 32 -1.35 3.92 -8.91
N SER A 33 -1.94 4.38 -10.02
CA SER A 33 -3.06 3.72 -10.70
C SER A 33 -2.67 2.55 -11.61
N MET A 34 -1.37 2.25 -11.78
CA MET A 34 -0.86 1.15 -12.60
C MET A 34 -0.26 0.05 -11.70
N PRO A 35 -1.02 -1.01 -11.36
CA PRO A 35 -0.56 -2.03 -10.43
C PRO A 35 0.72 -2.76 -10.84
N GLU A 36 0.99 -2.88 -12.14
CA GLU A 36 2.21 -3.50 -12.69
C GLU A 36 3.47 -2.63 -12.47
N ALA A 37 3.28 -1.32 -12.25
CA ALA A 37 4.32 -0.34 -12.04
C ALA A 37 4.62 -0.07 -10.55
N TRP A 38 3.89 -0.71 -9.63
CA TRP A 38 4.16 -0.59 -8.21
C TRP A 38 5.53 -1.18 -7.85
N PRO A 39 6.20 -0.67 -6.80
CA PRO A 39 7.39 -1.32 -6.28
C PRO A 39 7.04 -2.71 -5.73
N GLU A 40 8.02 -3.61 -5.77
CA GLU A 40 7.92 -4.91 -5.14
C GLU A 40 7.76 -4.74 -3.62
N PRO A 41 6.98 -5.60 -2.94
CA PRO A 41 6.32 -6.81 -3.44
C PRO A 41 4.83 -6.60 -3.82
N PHE A 42 4.44 -5.39 -4.25
CA PHE A 42 3.04 -5.05 -4.52
C PHE A 42 2.65 -5.15 -6.01
N ALA A 43 3.65 -5.22 -6.89
CA ALA A 43 3.49 -5.18 -8.33
C ALA A 43 2.72 -6.40 -8.87
N LEU A 44 1.80 -6.20 -9.83
CA LEU A 44 1.25 -7.32 -10.59
C LEU A 44 2.30 -7.87 -11.56
N ARG A 45 2.58 -9.18 -11.48
CA ARG A 45 3.53 -9.89 -12.36
C ARG A 45 2.91 -11.06 -13.14
N GLY A 46 1.59 -11.24 -13.05
CA GLY A 46 0.88 -12.32 -13.73
C GLY A 46 0.89 -13.63 -12.91
N PRO A 47 0.40 -14.74 -13.49
CA PRO A 47 0.03 -15.94 -12.75
C PRO A 47 1.20 -16.71 -12.12
N GLU A 48 2.44 -16.43 -12.55
CA GLU A 48 3.65 -17.05 -11.98
C GLU A 48 3.98 -16.49 -10.59
N GLN A 49 3.48 -15.30 -10.27
CA GLN A 49 3.69 -14.66 -8.99
C GLN A 49 2.41 -14.77 -8.15
N ALA A 50 2.40 -15.69 -7.19
CA ALA A 50 1.28 -15.83 -6.26
C ALA A 50 1.13 -14.58 -5.37
N GLU A 51 -0.12 -14.20 -5.12
CA GLU A 51 -0.49 -13.02 -4.34
C GLU A 51 -1.52 -13.40 -3.27
N VAL A 52 -1.33 -12.90 -2.06
CA VAL A 52 -2.20 -13.19 -0.91
C VAL A 52 -2.46 -11.92 -0.10
N PHE A 53 -3.44 -11.98 0.79
CA PHE A 53 -3.68 -10.92 1.77
C PHE A 53 -2.87 -11.20 3.04
N HIS A 54 -1.99 -10.27 3.40
CA HIS A 54 -1.21 -10.28 4.63
C HIS A 54 -1.86 -9.39 5.68
N ASP A 55 -2.04 -9.87 6.90
CA ASP A 55 -2.43 -9.02 8.03
C ASP A 55 -1.21 -8.26 8.55
N VAL A 56 -1.24 -6.94 8.43
CA VAL A 56 -0.18 -6.04 8.91
C VAL A 56 -0.42 -5.52 10.31
N GLY A 57 -1.41 -6.05 11.01
CA GLY A 57 -1.77 -5.74 12.39
C GLY A 57 -3.18 -5.16 12.53
N GLY A 58 -3.85 -5.50 13.62
CA GLY A 58 -5.19 -4.99 13.93
C GLY A 58 -6.27 -5.41 12.93
N GLY A 59 -6.07 -6.53 12.21
CA GLY A 59 -6.99 -6.99 11.16
C GLY A 59 -6.86 -6.21 9.86
N HIS A 60 -5.79 -5.43 9.68
CA HIS A 60 -5.55 -4.67 8.46
C HIS A 60 -4.91 -5.58 7.40
N LEU A 61 -5.67 -5.92 6.37
CA LEU A 61 -5.21 -6.79 5.29
C LEU A 61 -4.61 -6.01 4.12
N VAL A 62 -3.46 -6.45 3.61
CA VAL A 62 -2.75 -5.86 2.47
C VAL A 62 -2.44 -6.92 1.44
N ARG A 63 -2.80 -6.68 0.17
CA ARG A 63 -2.42 -7.54 -0.95
C ARG A 63 -0.94 -7.34 -1.29
N ALA A 64 -0.17 -8.41 -1.27
CA ALA A 64 1.21 -8.45 -1.75
C ALA A 64 1.53 -9.86 -2.25
N TRP A 65 2.73 -10.06 -2.78
CA TRP A 65 3.22 -11.40 -3.12
C TRP A 65 3.18 -12.33 -1.91
N GLU A 66 2.98 -13.62 -2.15
CA GLU A 66 2.88 -14.65 -1.10
C GLU A 66 4.07 -14.61 -0.12
N ASN A 67 5.29 -14.43 -0.64
CA ASN A 67 6.51 -14.41 0.17
C ASN A 67 6.98 -12.99 0.55
N ALA A 68 6.08 -12.01 0.51
CA ALA A 68 6.40 -10.62 0.85
C ALA A 68 6.84 -10.46 2.31
N VAL A 69 7.98 -9.82 2.54
CA VAL A 69 8.35 -9.29 3.86
C VAL A 69 7.88 -7.85 3.94
N LEU A 70 6.80 -7.61 4.69
CA LEU A 70 6.23 -6.28 4.88
C LEU A 70 6.74 -5.69 6.20
N ASP A 71 7.24 -4.44 6.15
CA ASP A 71 7.53 -3.67 7.36
C ASP A 71 6.20 -3.24 7.99
N THR A 72 5.72 -4.07 8.93
CA THR A 72 4.44 -3.88 9.61
C THR A 72 4.53 -2.96 10.82
N GLY A 73 5.73 -2.49 11.20
CA GLY A 73 5.95 -1.65 12.39
C GLY A 73 5.51 -2.29 13.72
N ASN A 74 5.14 -3.57 13.73
CA ASN A 74 4.50 -4.25 14.86
C ASN A 74 5.50 -4.99 15.80
N ASP A 75 6.81 -4.84 15.57
CA ASP A 75 7.87 -5.47 16.40
C ASP A 75 7.96 -4.93 17.84
N ARG A 76 7.04 -4.06 18.29
CA ARG A 76 6.98 -3.54 19.66
C ARG A 76 5.83 -4.08 20.52
N ALA A 77 4.96 -4.94 20.01
CA ALA A 77 3.74 -5.34 20.73
C ALA A 77 3.61 -6.85 21.07
N GLN A 78 4.64 -7.67 20.82
CA GLN A 78 4.64 -9.10 21.17
C GLN A 78 5.87 -9.48 22.03
N ALA A 79 6.07 -8.75 23.13
CA ALA A 79 6.94 -9.19 24.22
C ALA A 79 6.20 -8.93 25.54
N GLY A 80 5.30 -9.84 25.90
CA GLY A 80 4.57 -9.75 27.17
C GLY A 80 3.25 -10.48 27.18
N ARG A 81 3.28 -11.82 27.12
CA ARG A 81 2.33 -12.70 27.81
C ARG A 81 3.04 -13.97 28.24
#